data_AF-A0A286Y076-F1
#
_entry.id   AF-A0A286Y076-F1
#
_cell.length_a   1.000
_cell.length_b   1.000
_cell.length_c   1.000
_cell.angle_alpha   90.00
_cell.angle_beta   90.00
_cell.angle_gamma   90.00
#
_symmetry.space_group_name_H-M   'P 1'
#
loop_
_entity.id
_entity.type
_entity.pdbx_description
1 polymer ?
#
loop_
_entity_poly.entity_id
_entity_poly.type
_entity_poly.pdbx_seq_one_letter_code
_entity_poly.pdbx_strand_id
1 'polypeptide(L)'
;LRTHTRRLSALHPPEKHGGRTMVQLFEKGYGKDAAGIAMEAIACARNQGFDVVLVDTAGRMQDNAPLMTALAKLITVNTPDLVLFVGEALVGNEAVDQLVKFNRALADHSMAQTPRLIDGIVLTKFDTIDDKLHFKGLIPTCGMPL
;
A
#
# COMPACT_ATOMS: atom_id res chain seq x y z
N LEU A 1 10.48 -7.97 -2.23
CA LEU A 1 11.00 -6.68 -2.75
C LEU A 1 12.13 -6.82 -3.77
N ARG A 2 13.34 -7.31 -3.42
CA ARG A 2 14.50 -7.38 -4.35
C ARG A 2 14.21 -8.06 -5.70
N THR A 3 13.40 -9.12 -5.71
CA THR A 3 12.95 -9.78 -6.94
C THR A 3 12.10 -8.86 -7.83
N HIS A 4 11.21 -8.06 -7.26
CA HIS A 4 10.36 -7.13 -8.01
C HIS A 4 11.20 -6.00 -8.60
N THR A 5 12.09 -5.40 -7.81
CA THR A 5 13.05 -4.39 -8.29
C THR A 5 13.86 -4.92 -9.47
N ARG A 6 14.44 -6.12 -9.35
CA ARG A 6 15.21 -6.74 -10.44
C ARG A 6 14.40 -6.91 -11.72
N ARG A 7 13.14 -7.36 -11.61
CA ARG A 7 12.25 -7.54 -12.77
C ARG A 7 11.90 -6.20 -13.41
N LEU A 8 11.56 -5.18 -12.60
CA LEU A 8 11.24 -3.84 -13.11
C LEU A 8 12.45 -3.18 -13.77
N SER A 9 13.63 -3.26 -13.15
CA SER A 9 14.88 -2.75 -13.75
C SER A 9 15.24 -3.47 -15.05
N ALA A 10 14.90 -4.76 -15.20
CA ALA A 10 15.12 -5.48 -16.46
C ALA A 10 14.17 -5.02 -17.58
N LEU A 11 12.95 -4.58 -17.23
CA LEU A 11 12.02 -3.97 -18.19
C LEU A 11 12.41 -2.53 -18.57
N HIS A 12 12.96 -1.79 -17.61
CA HIS A 12 13.40 -0.40 -17.75
C HIS A 12 14.90 -0.23 -17.46
N PRO A 13 15.77 -0.79 -18.31
CA PRO A 13 17.22 -0.76 -18.10
C PRO A 13 17.77 0.67 -18.34
N PRO A 14 18.77 1.13 -17.58
CA PRO A 14 19.27 2.52 -17.66
C PRO A 14 19.72 2.95 -19.07
N GLU A 15 20.19 2.02 -19.90
CA GLU A 15 20.62 2.26 -21.28
C GLU A 15 19.48 2.80 -22.15
N LYS A 16 18.22 2.41 -21.86
CA LYS A 16 17.03 2.93 -22.54
C LYS A 16 16.57 4.29 -22.00
N HIS A 17 17.17 4.76 -20.91
CA HIS A 17 16.76 5.95 -20.17
C HIS A 17 17.94 6.93 -19.96
N GLY A 18 18.90 6.97 -20.89
CA GLY A 18 20.03 7.92 -20.84
C GLY A 18 20.95 7.70 -19.64
N GLY A 19 21.11 6.45 -19.20
CA GLY A 19 21.91 6.06 -18.04
C GLY A 19 21.21 6.27 -16.70
N ARG A 20 19.95 6.70 -16.67
CA ARG A 20 19.21 6.93 -15.43
C ARG A 20 18.57 5.65 -14.90
N THR A 21 18.72 5.43 -13.59
CA THR A 21 18.02 4.35 -12.89
C THR A 21 16.57 4.73 -12.66
N MET A 22 15.65 4.02 -13.32
CA MET A 22 14.21 4.28 -13.20
C MET A 22 13.58 3.72 -11.92
N VAL A 23 14.19 2.68 -11.34
CA VAL A 23 13.63 1.98 -10.16
C VAL A 23 14.75 1.75 -9.15
N GLN A 24 14.54 2.29 -7.95
CA GLN A 24 15.47 2.16 -6.84
C GLN A 24 14.77 1.54 -5.63
N LEU A 25 15.43 0.58 -5.00
CA LEU A 25 14.96 0.00 -3.74
C LEU A 25 15.60 0.75 -2.57
N PHE A 26 14.78 1.34 -1.71
CA PHE A 26 15.21 1.88 -0.43
C PHE A 26 14.90 0.88 0.68
N GLU A 27 15.94 0.38 1.36
CA GLU A 27 15.77 -0.54 2.48
C GLU A 27 16.86 -0.33 3.54
N LYS A 28 16.52 -0.58 4.81
CA LYS A 28 17.44 -0.39 5.96
C LYS A 28 17.69 -1.68 6.75
N GLY A 29 17.29 -2.84 6.22
CA GLY A 29 17.31 -4.14 6.90
C GLY A 29 16.08 -4.40 7.77
N TYR A 30 16.00 -5.59 8.37
CA TYR A 30 14.86 -6.04 9.20
C TYR A 30 14.89 -5.45 10.62
N GLY A 31 13.73 -5.44 11.29
CA GLY A 31 13.61 -5.09 12.71
C GLY A 31 13.63 -3.60 13.04
N LYS A 32 13.52 -2.74 12.02
CA LYS A 32 13.49 -1.28 12.15
C LYS A 32 12.06 -0.74 12.06
N ASP A 33 11.84 0.44 12.63
CA ASP A 33 10.54 1.13 12.60
C ASP A 33 10.14 1.45 11.15
N ALA A 34 9.05 0.85 10.69
CA ALA A 34 8.55 1.03 9.32
C ALA A 34 8.18 2.49 9.03
N ALA A 35 7.66 3.21 10.03
CA ALA A 35 7.33 4.62 9.89
C ALA A 35 8.58 5.48 9.62
N GLY A 36 9.69 5.19 10.32
CA GLY A 36 10.97 5.87 10.13
C GLY A 36 11.61 5.55 8.78
N ILE A 37 11.57 4.29 8.35
CA ILE A 37 12.09 3.89 7.03
C ILE A 37 11.34 4.62 5.90
N ALA A 38 10.01 4.68 5.97
CA ALA A 38 9.20 5.39 4.98
C ALA A 38 9.56 6.89 4.92
N MET A 39 9.73 7.53 6.08
CA MET A 39 10.10 8.94 6.17
C MET A 39 11.47 9.22 5.52
N GLU A 40 12.46 8.38 5.81
CA GLU A 40 13.78 8.48 5.18
C GLU A 40 13.71 8.22 3.67
N ALA A 41 12.89 7.27 3.23
CA ALA A 41 12.69 6.97 1.81
C ALA A 41 12.08 8.16 1.06
N ILE A 42 11.07 8.82 1.64
CA ILE A 42 10.43 10.02 1.07
C ILE A 42 11.44 11.16 0.97
N ALA A 43 12.23 11.41 2.02
CA ALA A 43 13.28 12.44 1.99
C ALA A 43 14.36 12.14 0.94
N CYS A 44 14.78 10.87 0.85
CA CYS A 44 15.73 10.40 -0.15
C CYS A 44 15.21 10.61 -1.58
N ALA A 45 13.97 10.21 -1.85
CA ALA A 45 13.31 10.38 -3.14
C ALA A 45 13.24 11.85 -3.56
N ARG A 46 12.85 12.73 -2.64
CA ARG A 46 12.81 14.19 -2.88
C ARG A 46 14.18 14.75 -3.26
N ASN A 47 15.24 14.33 -2.56
CA ASN A 47 16.60 14.81 -2.82
C ASN A 47 17.19 14.25 -4.13
N GLN A 48 16.77 13.06 -4.54
CA GLN A 48 17.26 12.38 -5.74
C GLN A 48 16.38 12.64 -6.97
N GLY A 49 15.26 13.37 -6.82
CA GLY A 49 14.36 13.71 -7.92
C GLY A 49 13.53 12.52 -8.42
N PHE A 50 13.13 11.61 -7.53
CA PHE A 50 12.13 10.58 -7.86
C PHE A 50 10.72 11.18 -7.76
N ASP A 51 9.90 10.93 -8.78
CA ASP A 51 8.54 11.46 -8.86
C ASP A 51 7.57 10.74 -7.91
N VAL A 52 7.81 9.45 -7.63
CA VAL A 52 6.90 8.57 -6.90
C VAL A 52 7.66 7.71 -5.89
N VAL A 53 7.08 7.55 -4.69
CA VAL A 53 7.52 6.59 -3.68
C VAL A 53 6.42 5.58 -3.43
N LEU A 54 6.72 4.30 -3.64
CA LEU A 54 5.83 3.20 -3.29
C LEU A 54 6.28 2.55 -1.98
N VAL A 55 5.46 2.68 -0.94
CA VAL A 55 5.74 2.08 0.38
C VAL A 55 5.06 0.71 0.45
N ASP A 56 5.84 -0.35 0.26
CA ASP A 56 5.39 -1.74 0.46
C ASP A 56 5.36 -2.07 1.96
N THR A 57 4.29 -2.70 2.41
CA THR A 57 4.08 -2.98 3.83
C THR A 57 3.71 -4.45 4.03
N ALA A 58 4.21 -5.07 5.10
CA ALA A 58 3.99 -6.50 5.37
C ALA A 58 2.50 -6.81 5.55
N GLY A 59 1.98 -7.88 4.94
CA GLY A 59 0.58 -8.30 5.11
C GLY A 59 0.18 -8.46 6.59
N ARG A 60 -1.05 -8.07 6.93
CA ARG A 60 -1.58 -8.21 8.29
C ARG A 60 -3.09 -8.44 8.29
N MET A 61 -3.58 -9.02 9.38
CA MET A 61 -5.00 -9.13 9.67
C MET A 61 -5.48 -7.88 10.41
N GLN A 62 -6.71 -7.45 10.13
CA GLN A 62 -7.36 -6.27 10.72
C GLN A 62 -7.52 -6.32 12.25
N ASP A 63 -7.52 -7.51 12.85
CA ASP A 63 -7.66 -7.75 14.28
C ASP A 63 -6.29 -7.79 15.02
N ASN A 64 -5.19 -7.74 14.28
CA ASN A 64 -3.85 -7.71 14.85
C ASN A 64 -3.49 -6.28 15.32
N ALA A 65 -3.92 -5.93 16.54
CA ALA A 65 -3.76 -4.59 17.10
C ALA A 65 -2.31 -4.05 17.06
N PRO A 66 -1.25 -4.82 17.38
CA PRO A 66 0.12 -4.34 17.25
C PRO A 66 0.50 -3.93 15.81
N LEU A 67 0.14 -4.75 14.81
CA LEU A 67 0.45 -4.47 13.41
C LEU A 67 -0.40 -3.32 12.86
N MET A 68 -1.66 -3.21 13.28
CA MET A 68 -2.53 -2.10 12.89
C MET A 68 -2.11 -0.78 13.53
N THR A 69 -1.62 -0.80 14.78
CA THR A 69 -1.03 0.38 15.43
C THR A 69 0.21 0.85 14.69
N ALA A 70 1.10 -0.07 14.31
CA ALA A 70 2.28 0.26 13.52
C ALA A 70 1.93 0.85 12.14
N LEU A 71 0.90 0.31 11.48
CA LEU A 71 0.41 0.82 10.20
C LEU A 71 -0.21 2.21 10.34
N ALA A 72 -1.08 2.42 11.34
CA ALA A 72 -1.70 3.72 11.61
C ALA A 72 -0.64 4.78 11.93
N LYS A 73 0.40 4.43 12.70
CA LYS A 73 1.57 5.30 12.93
C LYS A 73 2.29 5.64 11.63
N LEU A 74 2.58 4.65 10.79
CA LEU A 74 3.25 4.86 9.49
C LEU A 74 2.47 5.85 8.63
N ILE A 75 1.17 5.66 8.48
CA ILE A 75 0.31 6.55 7.68
C ILE A 75 0.24 7.94 8.30
N THR A 76 0.07 8.04 9.63
CA THR A 76 -0.07 9.32 10.33
C THR A 76 1.22 10.15 10.25
N VAL A 77 2.39 9.52 10.44
CA VAL A 77 3.69 10.22 10.42
C VAL A 77 4.10 10.66 9.02
N ASN A 78 3.79 9.86 8.01
CA ASN A 78 4.27 10.08 6.64
C ASN A 78 3.26 10.77 5.72
N THR A 79 2.00 10.91 6.15
CA THR A 79 0.92 11.59 5.43
C THR A 79 0.91 11.27 3.93
N PRO A 80 0.78 9.99 3.53
CA PRO A 80 0.86 9.59 2.13
C PRO A 80 -0.27 10.22 1.31
N ASP A 81 0.01 10.55 0.05
CA ASP A 81 -0.96 11.13 -0.88
C ASP A 81 -2.12 10.17 -1.18
N LEU A 82 -1.85 8.86 -1.20
CA LEU A 82 -2.82 7.80 -1.42
C LEU A 82 -2.53 6.59 -0.52
N VAL A 83 -3.57 6.09 0.13
CA VAL A 83 -3.56 4.80 0.84
C VAL A 83 -4.41 3.79 0.07
N LEU A 84 -3.77 2.77 -0.50
CA LEU A 84 -4.46 1.75 -1.29
C LEU A 84 -4.58 0.44 -0.53
N PHE A 85 -5.79 -0.11 -0.45
CA PHE A 85 -6.02 -1.46 0.05
C PHE A 85 -5.87 -2.47 -1.07
N VAL A 86 -5.07 -3.52 -0.85
CA VAL A 86 -4.87 -4.59 -1.82
C VAL A 86 -5.66 -5.81 -1.39
N GLY A 87 -6.71 -6.13 -2.14
CA GLY A 87 -7.59 -7.28 -1.91
C GLY A 87 -7.52 -8.30 -3.05
N GLU A 88 -8.04 -9.50 -2.82
CA GLU A 88 -8.15 -10.54 -3.84
C GLU A 88 -9.57 -10.61 -4.41
N ALA A 89 -9.69 -10.73 -5.73
CA ALA A 89 -10.97 -10.79 -6.42
C ALA A 89 -11.81 -12.03 -6.06
N LEU A 90 -11.16 -13.11 -5.60
CA LEU A 90 -11.82 -14.36 -5.16
C LEU A 90 -12.66 -14.19 -3.89
N VAL A 91 -12.36 -13.16 -3.08
CA VAL A 91 -12.90 -12.99 -1.73
C VAL A 91 -14.32 -12.39 -1.76
N GLY A 92 -14.76 -11.82 -2.89
CA GLY A 92 -16.13 -11.34 -3.10
C GLY A 92 -16.57 -10.32 -2.04
N ASN A 93 -17.70 -10.58 -1.37
CA ASN A 93 -18.27 -9.70 -0.34
C ASN A 93 -17.39 -9.59 0.92
N GLU A 94 -16.56 -10.59 1.23
CA GLU A 94 -15.68 -10.54 2.41
C GLU A 94 -14.60 -9.46 2.28
N ALA A 95 -14.26 -9.05 1.06
CA ALA A 95 -13.31 -7.96 0.83
C ALA A 95 -13.87 -6.61 1.31
N VAL A 96 -15.20 -6.43 1.22
CA VAL A 96 -15.90 -5.25 1.73
C VAL A 96 -15.79 -5.19 3.24
N ASP A 97 -16.08 -6.31 3.92
CA ASP A 97 -16.01 -6.40 5.38
C ASP A 97 -14.57 -6.23 5.88
N GLN A 98 -13.60 -6.83 5.19
CA GLN A 98 -12.17 -6.63 5.49
C GLN A 98 -11.79 -5.16 5.37
N LEU A 99 -12.22 -4.46 4.30
CA LEU A 99 -11.94 -3.03 4.13
C LEU A 99 -12.55 -2.18 5.25
N VAL A 100 -13.81 -2.43 5.61
CA VAL A 100 -14.50 -1.71 6.69
C VAL A 100 -13.76 -1.88 8.01
N LYS A 101 -13.36 -3.11 8.35
CA LYS A 101 -12.58 -3.41 9.56
C LYS A 101 -11.20 -2.75 9.52
N PHE A 102 -10.55 -2.73 8.35
CA PHE A 102 -9.28 -2.03 8.18
C PHE A 102 -9.40 -0.53 8.42
N ASN A 103 -10.38 0.14 7.81
CA ASN A 103 -10.62 1.56 8.02
C ASN A 103 -10.93 1.88 9.48
N ARG A 104 -11.75 1.04 10.13
CA ARG A 104 -12.03 1.18 11.56
C ARG A 104 -10.77 1.06 12.40
N ALA A 105 -9.95 0.02 12.17
CA ALA A 105 -8.70 -0.15 12.90
C ALA A 105 -7.70 1.00 12.65
N LEU A 106 -7.64 1.54 11.42
CA LEU A 106 -6.86 2.74 11.14
C LEU A 106 -7.36 3.96 11.92
N ALA A 107 -8.68 4.15 12.02
CA ALA A 107 -9.27 5.22 12.81
C ALA A 107 -8.99 5.05 14.31
N ASP A 108 -9.25 3.86 14.85
CA ASP A 108 -9.12 3.54 16.28
C ASP A 108 -7.67 3.64 16.78
N HIS A 109 -6.69 3.34 15.92
CA HIS A 109 -5.26 3.37 16.26
C HIS A 109 -4.54 4.65 15.79
N SER A 110 -5.22 5.56 15.09
CA SER A 110 -4.62 6.83 14.70
C SER A 110 -4.56 7.78 15.88
N MET A 111 -3.47 8.54 15.99
CA MET A 111 -3.32 9.61 16.98
C MET A 111 -3.78 10.98 16.43
N ALA A 112 -4.22 11.05 15.17
CA ALA A 112 -4.66 12.29 14.54
C ALA A 112 -6.13 12.59 14.88
N GLN A 113 -6.47 13.88 14.94
CA GLN A 113 -7.88 14.31 15.10
C GLN A 113 -8.76 13.86 13.93
N THR A 114 -8.18 13.84 12.72
CA THR A 114 -8.82 13.36 11.50
C THR A 114 -7.98 12.22 10.91
N PRO A 115 -8.31 10.95 11.25
CA PRO A 115 -7.55 9.80 10.79
C PRO A 115 -7.53 9.70 9.26
N ARG A 116 -6.35 9.43 8.69
CA ARG A 116 -6.21 9.11 7.27
C ARG A 116 -6.67 7.66 7.05
N LEU A 117 -7.76 7.52 6.31
CA LEU A 117 -8.33 6.23 5.91
C LEU A 117 -7.84 5.81 4.52
N ILE A 118 -8.21 4.61 4.10
CA ILE A 118 -7.97 4.10 2.75
C ILE A 118 -8.65 5.03 1.72
N ASP A 119 -8.04 5.20 0.55
CA ASP A 119 -8.51 6.05 -0.55
C ASP A 119 -9.06 5.24 -1.73
N GLY A 120 -8.57 4.02 -1.92
CA GLY A 120 -8.91 3.19 -3.07
C GLY A 120 -8.52 1.73 -2.86
N ILE A 121 -8.97 0.89 -3.79
CA ILE A 121 -8.86 -0.56 -3.68
C ILE A 121 -8.19 -1.09 -4.94
N VAL A 122 -7.12 -1.87 -4.78
CA VAL A 122 -6.50 -2.65 -5.85
C VAL A 122 -6.98 -4.09 -5.72
N LEU A 123 -7.74 -4.55 -6.70
CA LEU A 123 -8.17 -5.95 -6.78
C LEU A 123 -7.19 -6.78 -7.59
N THR A 124 -6.64 -7.80 -6.95
CA THR A 124 -5.66 -8.73 -7.54
C THR A 124 -6.30 -10.09 -7.85
N LYS A 125 -5.62 -10.91 -8.66
CA LYS A 125 -6.08 -12.24 -9.10
C LYS A 125 -7.43 -12.21 -9.84
N PHE A 126 -7.71 -11.11 -10.54
CA PHE A 126 -8.95 -10.97 -11.29
C PHE A 126 -9.07 -11.99 -12.44
N ASP A 127 -7.94 -12.46 -12.98
CA ASP A 127 -7.87 -13.52 -13.99
C ASP A 127 -8.38 -14.88 -13.48
N THR A 128 -8.48 -15.06 -12.16
CA THR A 128 -8.94 -16.31 -11.54
C THR A 128 -10.44 -16.33 -11.24
N ILE A 129 -11.13 -15.22 -11.49
CA ILE A 129 -12.58 -15.16 -11.40
C ILE A 129 -13.17 -15.20 -12.82
N ASP A 130 -13.92 -16.26 -13.12
CA ASP A 130 -14.79 -16.30 -14.31
C ASP A 130 -15.97 -15.30 -14.13
N ASP A 131 -17.11 -15.50 -14.82
CA ASP A 131 -18.34 -14.68 -14.70
C ASP A 131 -18.95 -14.55 -13.29
N LYS A 132 -18.32 -15.13 -12.26
CA LYS A 132 -18.74 -15.08 -10.85
C LYS A 132 -18.27 -13.79 -10.16
N LEU A 133 -18.62 -12.65 -10.74
CA LEU A 133 -18.44 -11.34 -10.12
C LEU A 133 -19.41 -11.18 -8.94
N HIS A 134 -19.02 -11.69 -7.77
CA HIS A 134 -19.67 -11.39 -6.49
C HIS A 134 -19.24 -10.02 -5.93
N PHE A 135 -18.49 -9.22 -6.71
CA PHE A 135 -17.92 -7.93 -6.30
C PHE A 135 -18.85 -6.72 -6.50
N LYS A 136 -20.14 -6.94 -6.79
CA LYS A 136 -21.12 -5.86 -7.05
C LYS A 136 -21.36 -4.91 -5.86
N GLY A 137 -20.93 -5.25 -4.64
CA GLY A 137 -21.14 -4.45 -3.43
C GLY A 137 -20.05 -3.43 -3.09
N LEU A 138 -18.86 -3.48 -3.71
CA LEU A 138 -17.70 -2.73 -3.19
C LEU A 138 -17.82 -1.21 -3.36
N ILE A 139 -18.15 -0.73 -4.56
CA ILE A 139 -18.28 0.71 -4.82
C ILE A 139 -19.47 1.30 -4.04
N PRO A 140 -20.68 0.69 -4.03
CA PRO A 140 -21.80 1.23 -3.27
C PRO A 140 -21.60 1.22 -1.74
N THR A 141 -20.93 0.20 -1.20
CA THR A 141 -20.78 0.03 0.25
C THR A 141 -19.59 0.81 0.82
N CYS A 142 -18.52 0.97 0.06
CA CYS A 142 -17.31 1.65 0.53
C CYS A 142 -17.22 3.10 0.06
N GLY A 143 -17.97 3.49 -0.98
CA GLY A 143 -17.90 4.83 -1.57
C GLY A 143 -16.55 5.18 -2.20
N MET A 144 -15.69 4.18 -2.42
CA MET A 144 -14.32 4.33 -2.93
C MET A 144 -14.20 3.82 -4.36
N PRO A 145 -13.39 4.48 -5.21
CA PRO A 145 -13.12 3.99 -6.57
C PRO A 145 -12.31 2.69 -6.55
N LEU A 146 -12.63 1.82 -7.53
CA LEU A 146 -11.84 0.64 -7.94
C LEU A 146 -10.73 1.05 -8.91
#